data_AF-A0AAD4BWZ0-F1
#
_entry.id   AF-A0AAD4BWZ0-F1
#
_cell.length_a   1.000
_cell.length_b   1.000
_cell.length_c   1.000
_cell.angle_alpha   90.00
_cell.angle_beta   90.00
_cell.angle_gamma   90.00
#
_symmetry.space_group_name_H-M   'P 1'
#
loop_
_entity.id
_entity.type
_entity.pdbx_description
1 polymer ?
#
loop_
_entity_poly.entity_id
_entity_poly.type
_entity_poly.pdbx_seq_one_letter_code
_entity_poly.pdbx_strand_id
1 'polypeptide(L)'
;MLIDKGANDEMYAFFQKKVGELLKDPQKRELLAPLIPLHLFGCKHPSLEQTYYNVFNQDNVDIVNVGATPIIEVTPEGIKSTAQDDAGLAKLV
;
A
#
# COMPACT_ATOMS: atom_id res chain seq x y z
N MET A 1 -19.62 -10.20 13.29
CA MET A 1 -19.24 -10.04 11.87
C MET A 1 -17.75 -10.28 11.68
N LEU A 2 -16.85 -9.53 12.34
CA LEU A 2 -15.40 -9.67 12.10
C LEU A 2 -14.69 -10.84 12.80
N ILE A 3 -15.35 -11.52 13.74
CA ILE A 3 -14.76 -12.62 14.55
C ILE A 3 -14.91 -14.01 13.90
N ASP A 4 -15.78 -14.14 12.90
CA ASP A 4 -15.89 -15.36 12.09
C ASP A 4 -15.01 -15.18 10.85
N LYS A 5 -14.24 -16.22 10.49
CA LYS A 5 -13.29 -16.10 9.38
C LYS A 5 -13.99 -15.86 8.05
N GLY A 6 -15.06 -16.60 7.75
CA GLY A 6 -15.78 -16.46 6.49
C GLY A 6 -16.38 -15.06 6.33
N ALA A 7 -17.02 -14.56 7.39
CA ALA A 7 -17.55 -13.19 7.39
C ALA A 7 -16.43 -12.12 7.31
N ASN A 8 -15.24 -12.37 7.86
CA ASN A 8 -14.10 -11.46 7.72
C ASN A 8 -13.54 -11.44 6.29
N ASP A 9 -13.42 -12.62 5.67
CA ASP A 9 -12.96 -12.76 4.28
C ASP A 9 -13.89 -12.00 3.32
N GLU A 10 -15.21 -12.08 3.49
CA GLU A 10 -16.19 -11.33 2.70
C GLU A 10 -16.08 -9.81 2.92
N MET A 11 -15.87 -9.38 4.16
CA MET A 11 -15.65 -7.96 4.47
C MET A 11 -14.37 -7.44 3.79
N TYR A 12 -13.29 -8.22 3.82
CA TYR A 12 -12.05 -7.87 3.15
C TYR A 12 -12.22 -7.85 1.63
N ALA A 13 -12.92 -8.83 1.05
CA ALA A 13 -13.19 -8.86 -0.38
C ALA A 13 -13.98 -7.62 -0.85
N PHE A 14 -14.96 -7.17 -0.06
CA PHE A 14 -15.67 -5.93 -0.34
C PHE A 14 -14.75 -4.71 -0.27
N PHE A 15 -13.92 -4.60 0.78
CA PHE A 15 -12.93 -3.53 0.92
C PHE A 15 -11.96 -3.51 -0.28
N GLN A 16 -11.38 -4.66 -0.62
CA GLN A 16 -10.43 -4.84 -1.71
C GLN A 16 -11.03 -4.39 -3.04
N LYS A 17 -12.28 -4.79 -3.32
CA LYS A 17 -13.00 -4.38 -4.52
C LYS A 17 -13.17 -2.86 -4.58
N LYS A 18 -13.60 -2.24 -3.48
CA LYS A 18 -13.86 -0.80 -3.41
C LYS A 18 -12.62 0.05 -3.51
N VAL A 19 -11.53 -0.33 -2.84
CA VAL A 19 -10.25 0.36 -2.99
C VAL A 19 -9.68 0.13 -4.39
N GLY A 20 -9.81 -1.09 -4.94
CA GLY A 20 -9.38 -1.43 -6.28
C GLY A 20 -10.06 -0.59 -7.38
N GLU A 21 -11.34 -0.22 -7.21
CA GLU A 21 -12.06 0.69 -8.11
C GLU A 21 -11.42 2.10 -8.17
N LEU A 22 -10.73 2.54 -7.10
CA LEU A 22 -10.10 3.87 -7.01
C LEU A 22 -8.69 3.93 -7.61
N LEU A 23 -7.97 2.81 -7.67
CA LEU A 23 -6.58 2.73 -8.09
C LEU A 23 -6.47 2.35 -9.57
N LYS A 24 -5.91 3.24 -10.39
CA LYS A 24 -5.75 3.04 -11.85
C LYS A 24 -4.58 2.13 -12.19
N ASP A 25 -3.50 2.21 -11.41
CA ASP A 25 -2.30 1.39 -11.60
C ASP A 25 -2.47 0.01 -10.94
N PRO A 26 -2.40 -1.10 -11.72
CA PRO A 26 -2.54 -2.44 -11.17
C PRO A 26 -1.42 -2.84 -10.20
N GLN A 27 -0.20 -2.29 -10.35
CA GLN A 27 0.91 -2.58 -9.44
C GLN A 27 0.68 -1.92 -8.08
N LYS A 28 0.29 -0.65 -8.07
CA LYS A 28 -0.06 0.05 -6.81
C LYS A 28 -1.29 -0.56 -6.14
N ARG A 29 -2.24 -1.07 -6.93
CA ARG A 29 -3.40 -1.81 -6.41
C ARG A 29 -3.00 -3.06 -5.64
N GLU A 30 -2.08 -3.86 -6.18
CA GLU A 30 -1.62 -5.07 -5.49
C GLU A 30 -0.92 -4.73 -4.17
N LEU A 31 -0.23 -3.59 -4.08
CA LEU A 31 0.44 -3.16 -2.85
C LEU A 31 -0.53 -2.61 -1.80
N LEU A 32 -1.52 -1.81 -2.22
CA LEU A 32 -2.44 -1.10 -1.31
C LEU A 32 -3.67 -1.92 -0.93
N ALA A 33 -4.13 -2.81 -1.81
CA ALA A 33 -5.30 -3.65 -1.63
C ALA A 33 -5.06 -5.04 -2.24
N PRO A 34 -4.12 -5.83 -1.68
CA PRO A 34 -3.78 -7.16 -2.21
C PRO A 34 -4.99 -8.10 -2.20
N LEU A 35 -4.98 -9.11 -3.06
CA LEU A 35 -6.02 -10.15 -3.06
C LEU A 35 -5.97 -11.02 -1.80
N ILE A 36 -4.77 -11.21 -1.23
CA ILE A 36 -4.56 -11.95 0.01
C ILE A 36 -4.36 -10.93 1.15
N PRO A 37 -5.23 -10.91 2.18
CA PRO A 37 -5.11 -9.96 3.28
C PRO A 37 -3.84 -10.19 4.10
N LEU A 38 -3.14 -9.10 4.42
CA LEU A 38 -1.95 -9.13 5.30
C LEU A 38 -2.29 -9.54 6.74
N HIS A 39 -3.52 -9.24 7.17
CA HIS A 39 -4.09 -9.61 8.46
C HIS A 39 -5.61 -9.58 8.35
N LEU A 40 -6.29 -10.19 9.33
CA LEU A 40 -7.75 -10.12 9.44
C LEU A 40 -8.23 -8.67 9.46
N PHE A 41 -9.30 -8.37 8.71
CA PHE A 41 -9.86 -7.04 8.60
C PHE A 41 -10.39 -6.57 9.97
N GLY A 42 -10.04 -5.36 10.37
CA GLY A 42 -10.46 -4.76 11.66
C GLY A 42 -9.76 -5.32 12.91
N CYS A 43 -8.79 -6.23 12.78
CA CYS A 43 -7.96 -6.65 13.93
C CYS A 43 -7.00 -5.56 14.42
N LYS A 44 -6.89 -4.46 13.68
CA LYS A 44 -6.29 -3.18 14.09
C LYS A 44 -7.28 -2.06 13.77
N HIS A 45 -7.14 -0.91 14.42
CA HIS A 45 -7.98 0.26 14.15
C HIS A 45 -7.79 0.69 12.69
N PRO A 46 -8.84 0.64 11.84
CA PRO A 46 -8.74 1.15 10.46
C PRO A 46 -8.56 2.67 10.45
N SER A 47 -7.64 3.16 9.62
CA SER A 47 -7.51 4.60 9.38
C SER A 47 -8.69 5.09 8.53
N LEU A 48 -9.31 6.19 8.93
CA LEU A 48 -10.28 6.90 8.09
C LEU A 48 -9.52 7.75 7.07
N GLU A 49 -9.99 7.75 5.84
CA GLU A 49 -9.37 8.46 4.73
C GLU A 49 -10.43 9.17 3.88
N GLN A 50 -10.00 10.19 3.12
CA GLN A 50 -10.85 10.94 2.20
C GLN A 50 -10.39 10.80 0.74
N THR A 51 -9.08 10.87 0.53
CA THR A 51 -8.45 10.89 -0.80
C THR A 51 -7.19 10.02 -0.89
N TYR A 52 -6.91 9.21 0.14
CA TYR A 52 -5.62 8.53 0.29
C TYR A 52 -5.32 7.60 -0.88
N TYR A 53 -6.31 6.85 -1.37
CA TYR A 53 -6.09 5.99 -2.53
C TYR A 53 -6.02 6.79 -3.84
N ASN A 54 -6.77 7.89 -3.95
CA ASN A 54 -6.80 8.71 -5.17
C ASN A 54 -5.47 9.42 -5.43
N VAL A 55 -4.71 9.80 -4.39
CA VAL A 55 -3.42 10.49 -4.59
C VAL A 55 -2.39 9.61 -5.30
N PHE A 56 -2.47 8.28 -5.18
CA PHE A 56 -1.57 7.36 -5.88
C PHE A 56 -1.76 7.30 -7.40
N ASN A 57 -2.82 7.94 -7.91
CA ASN A 57 -3.04 8.10 -9.35
C ASN A 57 -2.38 9.36 -9.93
N GLN A 58 -1.70 10.18 -9.12
CA GLN A 58 -0.95 11.33 -9.60
C GLN A 58 0.42 10.89 -10.12
N ASP A 59 0.92 11.55 -11.17
CA ASP A 59 2.17 11.18 -11.84
C ASP A 59 3.41 11.33 -10.94
N ASN A 60 3.32 12.19 -9.92
CA ASN A 60 4.41 12.49 -8.99
C ASN A 60 4.31 11.73 -7.65
N VAL A 61 3.39 10.78 -7.51
CA VAL A 61 3.18 10.01 -6.28
C VAL A 61 3.47 8.54 -6.53
N ASP A 62 4.38 7.97 -5.76
CA ASP A 62 4.76 6.56 -5.86
C ASP A 62 4.73 5.84 -4.50
N ILE A 63 4.79 4.51 -4.53
CA ILE A 63 4.78 3.64 -3.35
C ILE A 63 5.89 2.59 -3.43
N VAL A 64 6.68 2.51 -2.36
CA VAL A 64 7.81 1.58 -2.25
C VAL A 64 7.50 0.49 -1.23
N ASN A 65 7.63 -0.78 -1.64
CA ASN A 65 7.44 -1.93 -0.76
C ASN A 65 8.72 -2.24 0.04
N VAL A 66 8.87 -1.61 1.20
CA VAL A 66 10.02 -1.82 2.10
C VAL A 66 10.09 -3.22 2.70
N GLY A 67 9.03 -4.02 2.64
CA GLY A 67 9.06 -5.44 3.03
C GLY A 67 9.85 -6.29 2.04
N ALA A 68 9.78 -5.94 0.74
CA ALA A 68 10.57 -6.56 -0.31
C ALA A 68 11.94 -5.89 -0.49
N THR A 69 12.01 -4.58 -0.27
CA THR A 69 13.22 -3.76 -0.44
C THR A 69 13.57 -3.02 0.86
N PRO A 70 14.14 -3.70 1.88
CA PRO A 70 14.42 -3.08 3.16
C PRO A 70 15.30 -1.83 3.07
N ILE A 71 15.03 -0.87 3.95
CA ILE A 71 15.86 0.33 4.16
C ILE A 71 17.17 -0.08 4.84
N ILE A 72 18.28 0.44 4.33
CA ILE A 72 19.64 0.15 4.84
C ILE A 72 20.15 1.30 5.71
N GLU A 73 20.10 2.53 5.18
CA GLU A 73 20.61 3.72 5.85
C GLU A 73 19.92 4.98 5.30
N VAL A 74 19.98 6.06 6.10
CA VAL A 74 19.62 7.41 5.65
C VAL A 74 20.91 8.13 5.28
N THR A 75 20.96 8.73 4.08
CA THR A 75 22.10 9.50 3.57
C THR A 75 21.75 10.99 3.51
N PRO A 76 22.72 11.89 3.31
CA PRO A 76 22.44 13.32 3.10
C PRO A 76 21.49 13.60 1.92
N GLU A 77 21.45 12.71 0.92
CA GLU A 77 20.64 12.85 -0.30
C GLU A 77 19.28 12.12 -0.24
N GLY A 78 19.07 11.20 0.71
CA GLY A 78 17.80 10.46 0.81
C GLY A 78 17.86 9.17 1.62
N ILE A 79 17.05 8.19 1.22
CA ILE A 79 16.92 6.89 1.90
C ILE A 79 17.49 5.79 1.00
N LYS A 80 18.44 5.01 1.49
CA LYS A 80 19.00 3.88 0.76
C LYS A 80 18.21 2.61 1.05
N SER A 81 17.85 1.85 0.02
CA SER A 81 17.21 0.53 0.14
C SER A 81 18.00 -0.54 -0.62
N THR A 82 17.68 -1.81 -0.39
CA THR A 82 18.36 -2.96 -1.00
C THR A 82 18.18 -3.11 -2.52
N ALA A 83 17.20 -2.45 -3.12
CA ALA A 83 16.90 -2.58 -4.55
C ALA A 83 17.67 -1.59 -5.46
N GLN A 84 18.87 -1.20 -5.06
CA GLN A 84 19.53 -0.03 -5.62
C GLN A 84 20.04 -0.21 -7.06
N ASP A 85 19.59 0.69 -7.96
CA ASP A 85 20.31 1.31 -9.10
C ASP A 85 19.37 1.53 -10.31
N ASP A 86 18.37 2.40 -10.22
CA ASP A 86 17.95 3.19 -11.39
C ASP A 86 17.20 4.46 -10.97
N ALA A 87 17.63 5.59 -11.55
CA ALA A 87 17.00 6.90 -11.60
C ALA A 87 15.96 7.28 -10.51
N GLY A 88 16.43 7.97 -9.48
CA GLY A 88 15.60 8.96 -8.78
C GLY A 88 14.57 8.38 -7.82
N LEU A 89 15.03 8.11 -6.59
CA LEU A 89 14.19 8.47 -5.45
C LEU A 89 13.91 9.96 -5.59
N ALA A 90 12.75 10.28 -6.16
CA ALA A 90 12.14 11.59 -5.97
C ALA A 90 12.31 11.90 -4.49
N LYS A 91 12.95 13.05 -4.21
CA LYS A 91 13.13 13.59 -2.87
C LYS A 91 11.93 13.18 -2.03
N LEU A 92 12.15 12.31 -1.05
CA LEU A 92 11.20 12.10 0.04
C LEU A 92 11.31 13.32 0.96
N VAL A 93 11.05 14.52 0.38
CA VAL A 93 10.89 15.84 1.00
C VAL A 93 9.99 16.66 0.09
#